data_AF-A0A1B1P6M4-F1
#
_entry.id   AF-A0A1B1P6M4-F1
#
_cell.length_a   1.000
_cell.length_b   1.000
_cell.length_c   1.000
_cell.angle_alpha   90.00
_cell.angle_beta   90.00
_cell.angle_gamma   90.00
#
_symmetry.space_group_name_H-M   'P 1'
#
loop_
_entity.id
_entity.type
_entity.pdbx_description
1 polymer ?
#
loop_
_entity_poly.entity_id
_entity_poly.type
_entity_poly.pdbx_seq_one_letter_code
_entity_poly.pdbx_strand_id
1 'polypeptide(L)'
;MPLFIIISIFTILIIAFKLNEKRVIKINMKHDQEVKTIIETYYTVDKVECIYRENGKTELVFRDNSLNLNSYQVQIVNEFEDEKVEIKAPLYNERNLNDLFERVLSETYFYISKDRYDGLIQATA
;
A
#
# COMPACT_ATOMS: atom_id res chain seq x y z
N MET A 1 -44.06 10.13 29.58
CA MET A 1 -44.20 10.72 28.23
C MET A 1 -42.90 11.38 27.74
N PRO A 2 -42.29 12.39 28.40
CA PRO A 2 -41.07 13.03 27.89
C PRO A 2 -39.84 12.11 27.91
N LEU A 3 -39.74 11.23 28.91
CA LEU A 3 -38.60 10.32 29.09
C LEU A 3 -38.51 9.26 27.98
N PHE A 4 -39.65 8.77 27.49
CA PHE A 4 -39.71 7.83 26.35
C PHE A 4 -39.31 8.49 25.03
N ILE A 5 -39.68 9.76 24.82
CA ILE A 5 -39.29 10.53 23.64
C ILE A 5 -37.77 10.76 23.64
N ILE A 6 -37.19 11.11 24.79
CA ILE A 6 -35.74 11.29 24.94
C ILE A 6 -34.99 9.98 24.67
N ILE A 7 -35.43 8.87 25.26
CA ILE A 7 -34.84 7.54 25.00
C ILE A 7 -34.92 7.18 23.51
N SER A 8 -36.07 7.43 22.87
CA SER A 8 -36.25 7.17 21.44
C SER A 8 -35.34 8.01 20.55
N ILE A 9 -35.05 9.26 20.93
CA ILE A 9 -34.12 10.11 20.18
C ILE A 9 -32.69 9.59 20.33
N PHE A 10 -32.28 9.21 21.54
CA PHE A 10 -30.95 8.64 21.78
C PHE A 10 -30.74 7.32 21.04
N THR A 11 -31.74 6.43 20.99
CA THR A 11 -31.62 5.18 20.23
C THR A 11 -31.48 5.43 18.73
N ILE A 12 -32.24 6.36 18.16
CA ILE A 12 -32.11 6.75 16.74
C ILE A 12 -30.73 7.33 16.45
N LEU A 13 -30.19 8.20 17.33
CA LEU A 13 -28.85 8.76 17.19
C LEU A 13 -27.76 7.68 17.20
N ILE A 14 -27.83 6.73 18.15
CA ILE A 14 -26.87 5.63 18.24
C ILE A 14 -26.90 4.77 16.95
N ILE A 15 -28.09 4.46 16.44
CA ILE A 15 -28.25 3.69 15.19
C ILE A 15 -27.67 4.47 14.00
N ALA A 16 -27.98 5.76 13.88
CA ALA A 16 -27.49 6.61 12.81
C ALA A 16 -25.95 6.73 12.83
N PHE A 17 -25.36 6.88 14.02
CA PHE A 17 -23.91 6.94 14.20
C PHE A 17 -23.25 5.63 13.76
N LYS A 18 -23.78 4.49 14.22
CA LYS A 18 -23.26 3.15 13.86
C LYS A 18 -23.39 2.85 12.36
N LEU A 19 -24.45 3.36 11.70
CA LEU A 19 -24.60 3.26 10.24
C LEU A 19 -23.58 4.13 9.50
N ASN A 20 -23.29 5.32 10.00
CA ASN A 20 -22.29 6.20 9.43
C ASN A 20 -20.87 5.61 9.55
N GLU A 21 -20.51 5.08 10.71
CA GLU A 21 -19.24 4.36 10.91
C GLU A 21 -19.06 3.21 9.91
N LYS A 22 -20.09 2.37 9.74
CA LYS A 22 -20.07 1.28 8.75
C LYS A 22 -19.86 1.78 7.31
N ARG A 23 -20.48 2.90 6.95
CA ARG A 23 -20.31 3.50 5.61
C ARG A 23 -18.90 4.02 5.41
N VAL A 24 -18.35 4.74 6.41
CA VAL A 24 -16.98 5.28 6.35
C VAL A 24 -15.97 4.14 6.25
N ILE A 25 -16.09 3.09 7.06
CA ILE A 25 -15.22 1.91 6.97
C ILE A 25 -15.28 1.29 5.57
N LYS A 26 -16.49 1.12 5.00
CA LYS A 26 -16.64 0.54 3.66
C LYS A 26 -15.99 1.39 2.56
N ILE A 27 -16.07 2.71 2.66
CA ILE A 27 -15.44 3.64 1.71
C ILE A 27 -13.92 3.51 1.82
N ASN A 28 -13.38 3.56 3.03
CA ASN A 28 -11.94 3.41 3.27
C ASN A 28 -11.43 2.07 2.75
N MET A 29 -12.15 0.97 3.01
CA MET A 29 -11.81 -0.35 2.47
C MET A 29 -11.76 -0.36 0.93
N LYS A 30 -12.66 0.36 0.27
CA LYS A 30 -12.67 0.46 -1.19
C LYS A 30 -11.43 1.20 -1.70
N HIS A 31 -11.09 2.34 -1.11
CA HIS A 31 -9.93 3.14 -1.54
C HIS A 31 -8.61 2.40 -1.27
N ASP A 32 -8.45 1.79 -0.09
CA ASP A 32 -7.28 0.97 0.23
C ASP A 32 -7.15 -0.21 -0.74
N GLN A 33 -8.27 -0.88 -1.06
CA GLN A 33 -8.26 -1.98 -2.00
C GLN A 33 -7.91 -1.53 -3.42
N GLU A 34 -8.42 -0.38 -3.87
CA GLU A 34 -8.05 0.22 -5.16
C GLU A 34 -6.54 0.48 -5.24
N VAL A 35 -5.95 1.11 -4.21
CA VAL A 35 -4.51 1.36 -4.14
C VAL A 35 -3.70 0.07 -4.11
N LYS A 36 -4.11 -0.93 -3.32
CA LYS A 36 -3.45 -2.24 -3.27
C LYS A 36 -3.48 -2.93 -4.63
N THR A 37 -4.64 -2.93 -5.30
CA THR A 37 -4.78 -3.49 -6.65
C THR A 37 -3.90 -2.76 -7.66
N ILE A 38 -3.78 -1.42 -7.58
CA ILE A 38 -2.86 -0.68 -8.43
C ILE A 38 -1.42 -1.13 -8.20
N ILE A 39 -1.00 -1.25 -6.93
CA ILE A 39 0.35 -1.69 -6.57
C ILE A 39 0.63 -3.09 -7.13
N GLU A 40 -0.25 -4.05 -6.83
CA GLU A 40 -0.13 -5.45 -7.25
C GLU A 40 -0.17 -5.63 -8.78
N THR A 41 -0.90 -4.78 -9.50
CA THR A 41 -1.06 -4.91 -10.96
C THR A 41 0.13 -4.31 -11.72
N TYR A 42 0.60 -3.15 -11.29
CA TYR A 42 1.56 -2.36 -12.06
C TYR A 42 3.00 -2.50 -11.57
N TYR A 43 3.20 -2.74 -10.27
CA TYR A 43 4.51 -2.78 -9.65
C TYR A 43 4.83 -4.21 -9.22
N THR A 44 5.19 -5.04 -10.19
CA THR A 44 5.60 -6.42 -9.97
C THR A 44 7.11 -6.57 -10.22
N VAL A 45 7.74 -7.55 -9.57
CA VAL A 45 9.21 -7.73 -9.62
C VAL A 45 9.70 -8.02 -11.03
N ASP A 46 8.92 -8.75 -11.83
CA ASP A 46 9.21 -9.07 -13.22
C ASP A 46 9.21 -7.84 -14.15
N LYS A 47 8.55 -6.74 -13.76
CA LYS A 47 8.46 -5.50 -14.53
C LYS A 47 9.55 -4.49 -14.19
N VAL A 48 10.40 -4.77 -13.19
CA VAL A 48 11.53 -3.91 -12.86
C VAL A 48 12.54 -3.96 -14.00
N GLU A 49 12.84 -2.80 -14.59
CA GLU A 49 13.79 -2.67 -15.70
C GLU A 49 15.19 -2.29 -15.19
N CYS A 50 15.27 -1.56 -14.07
CA CYS A 50 16.54 -1.12 -13.50
C CYS A 50 16.39 -0.86 -12.00
N ILE A 51 17.49 -1.07 -11.26
CA ILE A 51 17.58 -0.76 -9.83
C ILE A 51 18.73 0.21 -9.60
N TYR A 52 18.44 1.39 -9.05
CA TYR A 52 19.48 2.31 -8.56
C TYR A 52 19.55 2.29 -7.05
N ARG A 53 20.76 2.43 -6.51
CA ARG A 53 20.98 2.47 -5.07
C ARG A 53 21.89 3.62 -4.71
N GLU A 54 21.36 4.60 -4.00
CA GLU A 54 22.09 5.77 -3.56
C GLU A 54 21.74 6.10 -2.10
N ASN A 55 22.76 6.34 -1.27
CA ASN A 55 22.59 6.85 0.10
C ASN A 55 21.54 6.12 0.96
N GLY A 56 21.45 4.80 0.86
CA GLY A 56 20.51 3.99 1.65
C GLY A 56 19.06 3.99 1.13
N LYS A 57 18.82 4.62 -0.01
CA LYS A 57 17.58 4.52 -0.80
C LYS A 57 17.79 3.59 -1.99
N THR A 58 16.70 2.96 -2.41
CA THR A 58 16.65 2.11 -3.59
C THR A 58 15.56 2.64 -4.51
N GLU A 59 15.91 2.99 -5.73
CA GLU A 59 14.95 3.34 -6.76
C GLU A 59 14.71 2.12 -7.66
N LEU A 60 13.46 1.68 -7.74
CA LEU A 60 13.02 0.67 -8.71
C LEU A 60 12.44 1.39 -9.92
N VAL A 61 13.04 1.19 -11.09
CA VAL A 61 12.58 1.80 -12.34
C VAL A 61 11.78 0.77 -13.13
N PHE A 62 10.62 1.21 -13.60
CA PHE A 62 9.73 0.49 -14.49
C PHE A 62 9.64 1.26 -15.80
N ARG A 63 8.99 0.67 -16.82
CA ARG A 63 8.88 1.27 -18.16
C ARG A 63 8.39 2.72 -18.16
N ASP A 64 7.35 3.02 -17.39
CA ASP A 64 6.64 4.31 -17.45
C ASP A 64 6.81 5.16 -16.17
N ASN A 65 7.44 4.62 -15.13
CA ASN A 65 7.58 5.30 -13.83
C ASN A 65 8.73 4.72 -12.99
N SER A 66 9.02 5.37 -11.86
CA SER A 66 9.94 4.84 -10.85
C SER A 66 9.38 4.96 -9.44
N LEU A 67 9.82 4.07 -8.56
CA LEU A 67 9.47 4.06 -7.15
C LEU A 67 10.73 4.30 -6.32
N ASN A 68 10.72 5.38 -5.54
CA ASN A 68 11.74 5.66 -4.55
C ASN A 68 11.41 4.96 -3.24
N LEU A 69 12.17 3.92 -2.92
CA LEU A 69 11.97 3.07 -1.75
C LEU A 69 13.10 3.23 -0.74
N ASN A 70 12.78 2.94 0.51
CA ASN A 70 13.80 2.74 1.53
C ASN A 70 14.51 1.40 1.30
N SER A 71 15.79 1.32 1.64
CA SER A 71 16.59 0.11 1.45
C SER A 71 16.00 -1.16 2.08
N TYR A 72 15.28 -1.05 3.20
CA TYR A 72 14.65 -2.20 3.86
C TYR A 72 13.43 -2.77 3.11
N GLN A 73 12.85 -2.00 2.17
CA GLN A 73 11.69 -2.42 1.40
C GLN A 73 12.06 -3.38 0.27
N VAL A 74 13.32 -3.42 -0.14
CA VAL A 74 13.83 -4.36 -1.14
C VAL A 74 14.57 -5.48 -0.43
N GLN A 75 13.97 -6.67 -0.41
CA GLN A 75 14.50 -7.86 0.23
C GLN A 75 15.02 -8.82 -0.83
N ILE A 76 16.26 -9.29 -0.66
CA ILE A 76 16.86 -10.24 -1.59
C ILE A 76 16.47 -11.66 -1.17
N VAL A 77 15.88 -12.42 -2.09
CA VAL A 77 15.53 -13.83 -1.92
C VAL A 77 16.43 -14.73 -2.77
N ASN A 78 16.42 -16.03 -2.48
CA ASN A 78 17.32 -16.98 -3.13
C ASN A 78 16.81 -17.43 -4.50
N GLU A 79 15.50 -17.68 -4.62
CA GLU A 79 14.90 -18.32 -5.80
C GLU A 79 13.93 -17.38 -6.52
N PHE A 80 13.76 -17.57 -7.82
CA PHE A 80 12.78 -16.82 -8.62
C PHE A 80 11.33 -17.09 -8.18
N GLU A 81 11.05 -18.28 -7.66
CA GLU A 81 9.71 -18.66 -7.17
C GLU A 81 9.29 -17.88 -5.93
N ASP A 82 10.26 -17.36 -5.17
CA ASP A 82 10.04 -16.53 -3.99
C ASP A 82 9.88 -15.03 -4.34
N GLU A 83 10.01 -14.66 -5.62
CA GLU A 83 9.83 -13.28 -6.06
C GLU A 83 8.37 -12.84 -5.91
N LYS A 84 8.16 -11.75 -5.18
CA LYS A 84 6.82 -11.22 -4.96
C LYS A 84 6.84 -9.77 -4.49
N VAL A 85 5.67 -9.15 -4.57
CA VAL A 85 5.38 -7.89 -3.90
C VAL A 85 4.41 -8.17 -2.77
N GLU A 86 4.78 -7.78 -1.55
CA GLU A 86 3.98 -8.00 -0.35
C GLU A 86 3.58 -6.67 0.26
N ILE A 87 2.27 -6.44 0.38
CA ILE A 87 1.71 -5.22 0.98
C ILE A 87 1.28 -5.53 2.41
N LYS A 88 1.98 -4.97 3.39
CA LYS A 88 1.68 -5.10 4.83
C LYS A 88 0.89 -3.91 5.40
N ALA A 89 0.42 -3.03 4.52
CA ALA A 89 -0.32 -1.84 4.89
C ALA A 89 -1.63 -2.16 5.65
N PRO A 90 -1.86 -1.56 6.84
CA PRO A 90 -3.14 -1.62 7.53
C PRO A 90 -4.22 -0.85 6.74
N LEU A 91 -5.47 -0.96 7.16
CA LEU A 91 -6.54 -0.13 6.61
C LEU A 91 -6.33 1.33 7.05
N TYR A 92 -6.10 2.22 6.11
CA TYR A 92 -5.96 3.64 6.40
C TYR A 92 -7.30 4.37 6.36
N ASN A 93 -7.42 5.42 7.18
CA ASN A 93 -8.50 6.38 7.08
C ASN A 93 -7.99 7.64 6.37
N GLU A 94 -7.51 7.46 5.15
CA GLU A 94 -6.96 8.53 4.32
C GLU A 94 -7.91 8.83 3.16
N ARG A 95 -8.21 10.12 2.97
CA ARG A 95 -9.15 10.57 1.93
C ARG A 95 -8.44 10.99 0.66
N ASN A 96 -7.18 11.39 0.77
CA ASN A 96 -6.36 11.74 -0.39
C ASN A 96 -5.75 10.46 -0.97
N LEU A 97 -6.03 10.20 -2.24
CA LEU A 97 -5.57 8.99 -2.92
C LEU A 97 -4.05 8.95 -3.08
N ASN A 98 -3.40 10.10 -3.26
CA ASN A 98 -1.94 10.18 -3.36
C ASN A 98 -1.29 9.88 -2.02
N ASP A 99 -1.77 10.50 -0.94
CA ASP A 99 -1.24 10.25 0.41
C ASP A 99 -1.51 8.80 0.85
N LEU A 100 -2.66 8.24 0.46
CA LEU A 100 -2.97 6.83 0.68
C LEU A 100 -2.02 5.93 -0.10
N PHE A 101 -1.75 6.25 -1.36
CA PHE A 101 -0.79 5.52 -2.19
C PHE A 101 0.60 5.53 -1.56
N GLU A 102 1.11 6.69 -1.13
CA GLU A 102 2.41 6.81 -0.47
C GLU A 102 2.49 6.00 0.84
N ARG A 103 1.43 6.02 1.66
CA ARG A 103 1.35 5.24 2.91
C ARG A 103 1.25 3.73 2.69
N VAL A 104 0.56 3.29 1.64
CA VAL A 104 0.51 1.86 1.29
C VAL A 104 1.85 1.44 0.71
N LEU A 105 2.46 2.27 -0.13
CA LEU A 105 3.77 2.03 -0.73
C LEU A 105 4.87 1.94 0.34
N SER A 106 4.84 2.76 1.40
CA SER A 106 5.83 2.69 2.48
C SER A 106 5.78 1.37 3.26
N GLU A 107 4.64 0.67 3.21
CA GLU A 107 4.42 -0.65 3.80
C GLU A 107 4.39 -1.76 2.74
N THR A 108 4.90 -1.47 1.54
CA THR A 108 5.06 -2.44 0.45
C THR A 108 6.52 -2.88 0.37
N TYR A 109 6.70 -4.19 0.23
CA TYR A 109 8.01 -4.85 0.21
C TYR A 109 8.17 -5.63 -1.11
N PHE A 110 9.33 -5.48 -1.73
CA PHE A 110 9.71 -6.14 -2.97
C PHE A 110 10.72 -7.23 -2.65
N TYR A 111 10.33 -8.48 -2.87
CA TYR A 111 11.19 -9.65 -2.72
C TYR A 111 11.74 -9.99 -4.09
N ILE A 112 13.03 -9.72 -4.31
CA ILE A 112 13.70 -9.83 -5.61
C ILE A 112 14.76 -10.91 -5.50
N SER A 113 14.81 -11.86 -6.44
CA SER A 113 15.85 -12.88 -6.42
C SER A 113 17.23 -12.22 -6.57
N LYS A 114 18.24 -12.82 -5.96
CA LYS A 114 19.61 -12.31 -6.06
C LYS A 114 20.07 -12.19 -7.51
N ASP A 115 19.81 -13.21 -8.33
CA ASP A 115 20.21 -13.22 -9.74
C ASP A 115 19.57 -12.07 -10.51
N ARG A 116 18.27 -11.80 -10.30
CA ARG A 116 17.61 -10.65 -10.91
C ARG A 116 18.16 -9.33 -10.38
N TYR A 117 18.31 -9.22 -9.07
CA TYR A 117 18.80 -8.00 -8.43
C TYR A 117 20.19 -7.62 -8.96
N ASP A 118 21.13 -8.58 -8.98
CA ASP A 118 22.50 -8.40 -9.46
C ASP A 118 22.53 -8.08 -10.97
N GLY A 119 21.57 -8.60 -11.75
CA GLY A 119 21.44 -8.31 -13.18
C GLY A 119 20.81 -6.96 -13.51
N LEU A 120 20.02 -6.38 -12.61
CA LEU A 120 19.30 -5.11 -12.82
C LEU A 120 19.94 -3.92 -12.08
N ILE A 121 20.75 -4.18 -11.05
CA ILE A 121 21.38 -3.11 -10.29
C ILE A 121 22.43 -2.39 -11.10
N GLN A 122 22.28 -1.07 -11.20
CA GLN A 122 23.29 -0.21 -11.77
C GLN A 122 24.04 0.48 -10.65
N ALA A 123 25.34 0.15 -10.56
CA ALA A 123 26.24 0.87 -9.68
C ALA A 123 26.28 2.33 -10.14
N THR A 124 25.70 3.21 -9.35
CA THR A 124 25.92 4.65 -9.49
C THR A 124 27.35 4.90 -9.00
N ALA A 125 28.24 5.25 -9.93
CA ALA A 125 29.65 5.53 -9.68
C ALA A 125 29.83 6.79 -8.82
#